data_AF-A0A3C0L7B7-F1
#
_entry.id   AF-A0A3C0L7B7-F1
#
_cell.length_a   1.000
_cell.length_b   1.000
_cell.length_c   1.000
_cell.angle_alpha   90.00
_cell.angle_beta   90.00
_cell.angle_gamma   90.00
#
_symmetry.space_group_name_H-M   'P 1'
#
loop_
_entity.id
_entity.type
_entity.pdbx_description
1 polymer ?
#
loop_
_entity_poly.entity_id
_entity_poly.type
_entity_poly.pdbx_seq_one_letter_code
_entity_poly.pdbx_strand_id
1 'polypeptide(L)'
;MFEGINGAIQVAIIDIIIVFLVLGGLALIIVFLKNIVGIKKEKKIPKEVKVTSPPSSITSIKEKEEINGKLVAVITAVVASYLEKPKSKFKILNIKKYQTSLIAPWTAIGRQELMLEKNIKY
;
A
#
# COMPACT_ATOMS: atom_id res chain seq x y z
N MET A 1 -2.91 -7.88 61.75
CA MET A 1 -1.75 -7.74 60.84
C MET A 1 -2.03 -8.47 59.52
N PHE A 2 -3.09 -8.09 58.79
CA PHE A 2 -3.39 -8.71 57.48
C PHE A 2 -4.05 -7.76 56.46
N GLU A 3 -4.24 -6.47 56.76
CA GLU A 3 -4.72 -5.49 55.76
C GLU A 3 -3.83 -5.40 54.50
N GLY A 4 -2.50 -5.54 54.64
CA GLY A 4 -1.57 -5.35 53.52
C GLY A 4 -1.72 -6.38 52.40
N ILE A 5 -2.06 -7.62 52.74
CA ILE A 5 -2.24 -8.70 51.74
C ILE A 5 -3.54 -8.48 50.97
N ASN A 6 -4.62 -8.13 51.67
CA ASN A 6 -5.92 -7.89 51.04
C ASN A 6 -5.88 -6.67 50.11
N GLY A 7 -5.19 -5.59 50.50
CA GLY A 7 -4.97 -4.42 49.66
C GLY A 7 -4.14 -4.72 48.40
N ALA A 8 -3.08 -5.52 48.53
CA ALA A 8 -2.25 -5.92 47.38
C ALA A 8 -3.03 -6.77 46.36
N ILE A 9 -3.84 -7.72 46.83
CA ILE A 9 -4.73 -8.51 45.96
C ILE A 9 -5.73 -7.60 45.24
N GLN A 10 -6.31 -6.62 45.94
CA GLN A 10 -7.29 -5.71 45.34
C GLN A 10 -6.68 -4.87 44.22
N VAL A 11 -5.48 -4.31 44.43
CA VAL A 11 -4.78 -3.53 43.42
C VAL A 11 -4.43 -4.39 42.20
N ALA A 12 -3.98 -5.63 42.41
CA ALA A 12 -3.67 -6.55 41.31
C ALA A 12 -4.90 -6.90 40.46
N ILE A 13 -6.07 -7.10 41.10
CA ILE A 13 -7.32 -7.37 40.38
C ILE A 13 -7.73 -6.14 39.54
N ILE A 14 -7.62 -4.94 40.10
CA ILE A 14 -7.96 -3.70 39.39
C ILE A 14 -7.04 -3.49 38.18
N ASP A 15 -5.74 -3.72 38.35
CA ASP A 15 -4.74 -3.60 37.28
C ASP A 15 -5.03 -4.57 36.13
N ILE A 16 -5.32 -5.85 36.44
CA ILE A 16 -5.71 -6.85 35.44
C ILE A 16 -6.96 -6.41 34.67
N ILE A 17 -7.99 -5.90 35.37
CA ILE A 17 -9.23 -5.44 34.74
C ILE A 17 -8.95 -4.24 33.81
N ILE A 18 -8.14 -3.28 34.24
CA ILE A 18 -7.78 -2.10 33.43
C ILE A 18 -7.02 -2.51 32.17
N VAL A 19 -6.05 -3.42 32.27
CA VAL A 19 -5.31 -3.93 31.11
C VAL A 19 -6.26 -4.58 30.12
N PHE A 20 -7.21 -5.40 30.58
CA PHE A 20 -8.24 -6.00 29.73
C PHE A 20 -9.17 -4.95 29.10
N LEU A 21 -9.52 -3.89 29.85
CA LEU A 21 -10.36 -2.81 29.34
C LEU A 21 -9.67 -2.03 28.22
N VAL A 22 -8.37 -1.76 28.38
CA VAL A 22 -7.55 -1.05 27.39
C VAL A 22 -7.37 -1.90 26.14
N LEU A 23 -6.97 -3.17 26.28
CA LEU A 23 -6.82 -4.09 25.14
C LEU A 23 -8.15 -4.34 24.44
N GLY A 24 -9.22 -4.57 25.21
CA GLY A 24 -10.57 -4.79 24.69
C GLY A 24 -11.11 -3.55 23.98
N GLY A 25 -10.91 -2.37 24.53
CA GLY A 25 -11.28 -1.10 23.92
C GLY A 25 -10.55 -0.86 22.60
N LEU A 26 -9.23 -1.12 22.56
CA LEU A 26 -8.44 -0.98 21.34
C LEU A 26 -8.89 -1.99 20.26
N ALA A 27 -9.14 -3.24 20.65
CA ALA A 27 -9.69 -4.26 19.76
C ALA A 27 -11.08 -3.87 19.23
N LEU A 28 -11.95 -3.31 20.09
CA LEU A 28 -13.28 -2.84 19.72
C LEU A 28 -13.20 -1.72 18.68
N ILE A 29 -12.29 -0.76 18.87
CA ILE A 29 -12.05 0.33 17.91
C ILE A 29 -11.63 -0.24 16.54
N ILE A 30 -10.71 -1.21 16.50
CA ILE A 30 -10.28 -1.85 15.25
C ILE A 30 -11.44 -2.57 14.55
N VAL A 31 -12.29 -3.29 15.29
CA VAL A 31 -13.47 -3.96 14.73
C VAL A 31 -14.49 -2.95 14.23
N PHE A 32 -14.70 -1.85 14.96
CA PHE A 32 -15.63 -0.81 14.57
C PHE A 32 -15.16 -0.06 13.32
N LEU A 33 -13.86 0.27 13.23
CA LEU A 33 -13.23 0.80 12.02
C LEU A 33 -13.38 -0.18 10.86
N LYS A 34 -13.14 -1.48 11.06
CA LYS A 34 -13.33 -2.50 10.02
C LYS A 34 -14.79 -2.59 9.57
N ASN A 35 -15.76 -2.43 10.46
CA ASN A 35 -17.18 -2.46 10.13
C ASN A 35 -17.61 -1.21 9.35
N ILE A 36 -17.17 -0.02 9.77
CA ILE A 36 -17.46 1.25 9.08
C ILE A 36 -16.76 1.32 7.72
N VAL A 37 -15.49 0.91 7.65
CA VAL A 37 -14.71 0.85 6.40
C VAL A 37 -15.12 -0.34 5.53
N GLY A 38 -15.86 -1.30 6.10
CA GLY A 38 -16.25 -2.59 5.53
C GLY A 38 -17.25 -2.54 4.38
N ILE A 39 -17.85 -1.39 4.06
CA ILE A 39 -18.70 -1.25 2.87
C ILE A 39 -17.87 -1.19 1.57
N LYS A 40 -16.52 -1.15 1.62
CA LYS A 40 -15.70 -1.00 0.39
C LYS A 40 -14.61 -2.04 0.12
N LYS A 41 -14.42 -3.09 0.91
CA LYS A 41 -13.40 -4.11 0.56
C LYS A 41 -13.84 -5.52 0.92
N GLU A 42 -14.63 -6.11 0.04
CA GLU A 42 -14.61 -7.55 -0.16
C GLU A 42 -13.24 -7.93 -0.75
N LYS A 43 -12.26 -8.21 0.10
CA LYS A 43 -11.04 -8.89 -0.32
C LYS A 43 -10.99 -10.24 0.37
N LYS A 44 -11.44 -11.23 -0.40
CA LYS A 44 -11.36 -12.67 -0.15
C LYS A 44 -10.00 -13.00 0.46
N ILE A 45 -10.02 -13.63 1.62
CA ILE A 45 -8.89 -14.36 2.19
C ILE A 45 -8.68 -15.59 1.27
N PRO A 46 -7.56 -15.74 0.55
CA PRO A 46 -7.26 -17.01 -0.08
C PRO A 46 -6.62 -17.91 0.97
N LYS A 47 -7.28 -19.03 1.23
CA LYS A 47 -6.73 -20.16 1.96
C LYS A 47 -5.40 -20.59 1.33
N GLU A 48 -4.48 -20.89 2.23
CA GLU A 48 -3.25 -21.66 2.08
C GLU A 48 -3.32 -22.70 0.94
N VAL A 49 -2.42 -22.56 -0.05
CA VAL A 49 -2.16 -23.60 -1.06
C VAL A 49 -0.65 -23.86 -1.10
N LYS A 50 -0.32 -24.99 -0.50
CA LYS A 50 0.77 -25.93 -0.78
C LYS A 50 1.79 -25.51 -1.86
N VAL A 51 3.05 -25.51 -1.44
CA VAL A 51 4.28 -25.41 -2.25
C VAL A 51 4.22 -26.32 -3.48
N THR A 52 4.31 -25.71 -4.67
CA THR A 52 4.82 -26.34 -5.90
C THR A 52 5.65 -25.31 -6.66
N SER A 53 6.86 -25.72 -7.06
CA SER A 53 7.85 -24.90 -7.78
C SER A 53 7.34 -24.40 -9.15
N PRO A 54 7.94 -23.34 -9.72
CA PRO A 54 7.33 -22.53 -10.77
C PRO A 54 7.49 -23.15 -12.17
N PRO A 55 6.41 -23.27 -12.98
CA PRO A 55 6.57 -23.24 -14.42
C PRO A 55 6.69 -21.78 -14.86
N SER A 56 7.90 -21.45 -15.33
CA SER A 56 8.16 -20.29 -16.15
C SER A 56 7.22 -20.28 -17.37
N SER A 57 6.22 -19.40 -17.36
CA SER A 57 5.56 -18.94 -18.58
C SER A 57 5.34 -17.43 -18.47
N ILE A 58 6.24 -16.70 -19.12
CA ILE A 58 6.10 -15.29 -19.43
C ILE A 58 4.93 -15.17 -20.42
N THR A 59 3.70 -15.21 -19.90
CA THR A 59 2.55 -14.73 -20.64
C THR A 59 2.59 -13.22 -20.54
N SER A 60 3.15 -12.59 -21.57
CA SER A 60 2.99 -11.16 -21.84
C SER A 60 1.49 -10.89 -22.01
N ILE A 61 0.79 -10.70 -20.89
CA ILE A 61 -0.53 -10.07 -20.87
C ILE A 61 -0.27 -8.64 -21.30
N LYS A 62 -0.40 -8.41 -22.61
CA LYS A 62 -0.47 -7.08 -23.19
C LYS A 62 -1.83 -6.52 -22.79
N GLU A 63 -1.93 -6.13 -21.52
CA GLU A 63 -3.06 -5.37 -21.01
C GLU A 63 -3.13 -4.13 -21.90
N LYS A 64 -4.17 -4.06 -22.73
CA LYS A 64 -4.48 -2.85 -23.49
C LYS A 64 -4.97 -1.85 -22.47
N GLU A 65 -4.03 -1.26 -21.74
CA GLU A 65 -4.31 -0.18 -20.82
C GLU A 65 -4.91 0.95 -21.66
N GLU A 66 -6.18 1.25 -21.44
CA GLU A 66 -6.88 2.29 -22.16
C GLU A 66 -6.31 3.64 -21.73
N ILE A 67 -5.31 4.11 -22.48
CA ILE A 67 -4.68 5.40 -22.23
C ILE A 67 -5.70 6.47 -22.63
N ASN A 68 -6.39 7.01 -21.63
CA ASN A 68 -7.36 8.08 -21.81
C ASN A 68 -6.68 9.33 -22.40
N GLY A 69 -7.24 9.88 -23.48
CA GLY A 69 -6.72 11.08 -24.15
C GLY A 69 -6.56 12.29 -23.21
N LYS A 70 -7.36 12.37 -22.15
CA LYS A 70 -7.20 13.39 -21.10
C LYS A 70 -5.85 13.29 -20.39
N LEU A 71 -5.37 12.08 -20.09
CA LEU A 71 -4.09 11.87 -19.42
C LEU A 71 -2.93 12.31 -20.31
N VAL A 72 -2.99 11.96 -21.59
CA VAL A 72 -2.00 12.35 -22.61
C VAL A 72 -1.96 13.88 -22.74
N ALA A 73 -3.11 14.54 -22.78
CA ALA A 73 -3.20 15.99 -22.88
C ALA A 73 -2.59 16.70 -21.66
N VAL A 74 -2.87 16.21 -20.44
CA VAL A 74 -2.29 16.77 -19.21
C VAL A 74 -0.77 16.59 -19.19
N ILE A 75 -0.27 15.38 -19.47
CA ILE A 75 1.18 15.13 -19.51
C ILE A 75 1.86 16.00 -20.58
N THR A 76 1.27 16.11 -21.76
CA THR A 76 1.80 16.96 -22.85
C THR A 76 1.84 18.43 -22.43
N ALA A 77 0.81 18.92 -21.75
CA ALA A 77 0.77 20.31 -21.27
C ALA A 77 1.85 20.58 -20.22
N VAL A 78 2.03 19.67 -19.26
CA VAL A 78 3.07 19.78 -18.23
C VAL A 78 4.46 19.74 -18.86
N VAL A 79 4.73 18.80 -19.77
CA VAL A 79 6.04 18.69 -20.43
C VAL A 79 6.32 19.92 -21.30
N ALA A 80 5.33 20.41 -22.05
CA ALA A 80 5.49 21.61 -22.87
C ALA A 80 5.74 22.86 -22.00
N SER A 81 5.06 22.96 -20.86
CA SER A 81 5.27 24.06 -19.90
C SER A 81 6.63 23.98 -19.24
N TYR A 82 7.07 22.79 -18.81
CA TYR A 82 8.34 22.61 -18.11
C TYR A 82 9.55 22.87 -19.01
N LEU A 83 9.44 22.52 -20.29
CA LEU A 83 10.51 22.69 -21.27
C LEU A 83 10.41 23.99 -22.06
N GLU A 84 9.45 24.86 -21.74
CA GLU A 84 9.16 26.13 -22.45
C GLU A 84 9.11 25.98 -23.98
N LYS A 85 8.68 24.81 -24.46
CA LYS A 85 8.67 24.46 -25.88
C LYS A 85 7.23 24.26 -26.38
N PRO A 86 6.94 24.64 -27.63
CA PRO A 86 5.60 24.51 -28.17
C PRO A 86 5.17 23.03 -28.23
N LYS A 87 3.87 22.79 -28.00
CA LYS A 87 3.25 21.46 -27.97
C LYS A 87 3.52 20.61 -29.22
N SER A 88 3.76 21.26 -30.36
CA SER A 88 4.08 20.60 -31.64
C SER A 88 5.41 19.84 -31.64
N LYS A 89 6.32 20.13 -30.71
CA LYS A 89 7.62 19.46 -30.61
C LYS A 89 7.60 18.18 -29.78
N PHE A 90 6.48 17.85 -29.13
CA PHE A 90 6.38 16.69 -28.25
C PHE A 90 5.34 15.71 -28.77
N LYS A 91 5.74 14.43 -28.86
CA LYS A 91 4.84 13.33 -29.20
C LYS A 91 4.98 12.24 -28.14
N ILE A 92 3.88 11.95 -27.44
CA ILE A 92 3.83 10.86 -26.48
C ILE A 92 3.57 9.56 -27.26
N LEU A 93 4.57 8.69 -27.30
CA LEU A 93 4.50 7.42 -28.04
C LEU A 93 3.87 6.31 -27.21
N ASN A 94 4.20 6.23 -25.93
CA ASN A 94 3.73 5.19 -25.04
C ASN A 94 3.73 5.69 -23.60
N ILE A 95 2.68 5.35 -22.85
CA ILE A 95 2.60 5.56 -21.41
C ILE A 95 2.40 4.19 -20.79
N LYS A 96 3.39 3.72 -20.04
CA LYS A 96 3.25 2.51 -19.22
C LYS A 96 3.06 2.93 -17.78
N LYS A 97 1.89 2.63 -17.20
CA LYS A 97 1.72 2.86 -15.76
C LYS A 97 2.44 1.78 -14.97
N TYR A 98 3.09 2.21 -13.89
CA TYR A 98 3.72 1.28 -12.97
C TYR A 98 2.65 0.76 -12.01
N GLN A 99 2.30 -0.52 -12.14
CA GLN A 99 1.30 -1.14 -11.31
C GLN A 99 1.94 -1.61 -10.00
N THR A 100 1.84 -0.78 -8.96
CA THR A 100 2.40 -1.06 -7.63
C THR A 100 1.75 -2.25 -6.93
N SER A 101 0.58 -2.71 -7.39
CA SER A 101 -0.11 -3.86 -6.82
C SER A 101 0.46 -5.23 -7.24
N LEU A 102 1.27 -5.27 -8.32
CA LEU A 102 1.86 -6.51 -8.84
C LEU A 102 3.32 -6.70 -8.44
N ILE A 103 3.95 -5.68 -7.84
CA ILE A 103 5.38 -5.66 -7.58
C ILE A 103 5.62 -5.49 -6.09
N ALA A 104 6.53 -6.30 -5.53
CA ALA A 104 6.89 -6.21 -4.12
C ALA A 104 7.43 -4.81 -3.80
N PRO A 105 7.06 -4.20 -2.64
CA PRO A 105 7.46 -2.84 -2.30
C PRO A 105 8.97 -2.59 -2.35
N TRP A 106 9.79 -3.56 -1.90
CA TRP A 106 11.26 -3.44 -1.95
C TRP A 106 11.81 -3.44 -3.38
N THR A 107 11.19 -4.18 -4.30
CA THR A 107 11.56 -4.20 -5.73
C THR A 107 11.21 -2.87 -6.40
N ALA A 108 10.12 -2.22 -5.97
CA ALA A 108 9.77 -0.89 -6.46
C ALA A 108 10.78 0.16 -5.97
N ILE A 109 11.14 0.12 -4.68
CA ILE A 109 12.12 1.03 -4.07
C ILE A 109 13.50 0.90 -4.71
N GLY A 110 14.05 -0.31 -4.81
CA GLY A 110 15.39 -0.51 -5.41
C GLY A 110 15.47 -0.07 -6.87
N ARG A 111 14.37 -0.18 -7.64
CA ARG A 111 14.34 0.34 -9.01
C ARG A 111 14.30 1.87 -9.07
N GLN A 112 13.67 2.53 -8.11
CA GLN A 112 13.63 3.98 -8.02
C GLN A 112 15.02 4.55 -7.69
N GLU A 113 15.73 3.92 -6.76
CA GLU A 113 17.10 4.31 -6.39
C GLU A 113 18.04 4.25 -7.60
N LEU A 114 18.01 3.16 -8.38
CA LEU A 114 18.81 3.02 -9.60
C LEU A 114 18.49 4.08 -10.67
N MET A 115 17.24 4.54 -10.75
CA MET A 115 16.83 5.59 -11.68
C MET A 115 17.27 6.98 -11.23
N LEU A 116 17.28 7.22 -9.92
CA LEU A 116 17.77 8.46 -9.30
C LEU A 116 19.29 8.58 -9.42
N GLU A 117 20.04 7.52 -9.08
CA GLU A 117 21.51 7.54 -9.17
C GLU A 117 22.03 7.81 -10.58
N LYS A 118 21.35 7.26 -11.61
CA LYS A 118 21.73 7.50 -13.01
C LYS A 118 21.57 8.97 -13.43
N ASN A 119 20.73 9.75 -12.75
CA ASN A 119 20.47 11.15 -13.10
C ASN A 119 21.44 12.14 -12.42
N ILE A 120 22.14 11.72 -11.37
CA ILE A 120 23.02 12.60 -10.55
C ILE A 120 24.48 12.57 -11.05
N LYS A 121 24.80 11.76 -12.06
CA LYS A 121 26.17 11.56 -12.55
C LYS A 121 26.61 12.51 -13.68
N TYR A 122 26.10 13.73 -13.68
CA TYR A 122 26.52 14.81 -14.59
C TYR A 122 26.78 16.10 -13.81
#